data_AF-A0A376U863-F1
#
_entry.id   AF-A0A376U863-F1
#
_cell.length_a   1.000
_cell.length_b   1.000
_cell.length_c   1.000
_cell.angle_alpha   90.00
_cell.angle_beta   90.00
_cell.angle_gamma   90.00
#
_symmetry.space_group_name_H-M   'P 1'
#
loop_
_entity.id
_entity.type
_entity.pdbx_description
1 polymer ?
#
loop_
_entity_poly.entity_id
_entity_poly.type
_entity_poly.pdbx_seq_one_letter_code
_entity_poly.pdbx_strand_id
1 'polypeptide(L)'
;MRILRAINEEIVSLLPLGLLVHDQESNRTVISNKIADHLLPHLNLQNITTMAEQHQGIIQATINNELYEIRMFRSQVAPRTQIFIIRDQDREVLVNKKLKQAQRLYEKNQQGRMTFMKNIGDALKEPAQSLAESAAKLNAPESKQLANQADVLVRLVDEIQLANMLADDSWKSETVLFSVQDLIDEVVPSVLPAIKRKGLQLLINNHLKAHDMRRGDRDALRRILLLLMQYAVTSTQLGKITLEVDQMSPPKTA
;
A
#
# COMPACT_ATOMS: atom_id res chain seq x y z
N MET A 1 -16.08 -50.02 -6.60
CA MET A 1 -17.31 -49.35 -6.12
C MET A 1 -17.17 -48.66 -4.76
N ARG A 2 -16.53 -49.26 -3.73
CA ARG A 2 -16.39 -48.62 -2.40
C ARG A 2 -15.49 -47.38 -2.38
N ILE A 3 -14.37 -47.41 -3.12
CA ILE A 3 -13.42 -46.27 -3.21
C ILE A 3 -14.05 -45.07 -3.92
N LEU A 4 -14.77 -45.27 -5.02
CA LEU A 4 -15.45 -44.20 -5.75
C LEU A 4 -16.52 -43.50 -4.90
N ARG A 5 -17.25 -44.24 -4.07
CA ARG A 5 -18.21 -43.64 -3.13
C ARG A 5 -17.52 -42.80 -2.06
N ALA A 6 -16.44 -43.30 -1.48
CA ALA A 6 -15.66 -42.56 -0.48
C ALA A 6 -15.09 -41.26 -1.05
N ILE A 7 -14.55 -41.28 -2.28
CA ILE A 7 -14.07 -40.08 -2.97
C ILE A 7 -15.21 -39.10 -3.24
N ASN A 8 -16.38 -39.58 -3.68
CA ASN A 8 -17.53 -38.71 -3.91
C ASN A 8 -18.01 -38.05 -2.61
N GLU A 9 -18.06 -38.79 -1.50
CA GLU A 9 -18.40 -38.25 -0.18
C GLU A 9 -17.36 -37.21 0.28
N GLU A 10 -16.08 -37.48 0.08
CA GLU A 10 -14.99 -36.54 0.38
C GLU A 10 -15.14 -35.25 -0.43
N ILE A 11 -15.29 -35.34 -1.75
CA ILE A 11 -15.51 -34.17 -2.64
C ILE A 11 -16.69 -33.33 -2.15
N VAL A 12 -17.82 -33.97 -1.87
CA VAL A 12 -19.06 -33.30 -1.43
C VAL A 12 -18.87 -32.62 -0.07
N SER A 13 -18.11 -33.25 0.83
CA SER A 13 -17.81 -32.70 2.16
C SER A 13 -16.90 -31.46 2.12
N LEU A 14 -16.06 -31.34 1.10
CA LEU A 14 -15.11 -30.23 0.91
C LEU A 14 -15.73 -29.01 0.20
N LEU A 15 -16.96 -29.11 -0.31
CA LEU A 15 -17.61 -28.00 -0.99
C LEU A 15 -17.92 -26.85 -0.01
N PRO A 16 -17.56 -25.59 -0.32
CA PRO A 16 -17.83 -24.42 0.52
C PRO A 16 -19.27 -23.91 0.37
N LEU A 17 -20.21 -24.77 -0.02
CA LEU A 17 -21.62 -24.47 -0.28
C LEU A 17 -22.47 -25.67 0.13
N GLY A 18 -23.76 -25.46 0.39
CA GLY A 18 -24.69 -26.56 0.64
C GLY A 18 -24.99 -27.32 -0.65
N LEU A 19 -24.72 -28.62 -0.67
CA LEU A 19 -25.11 -29.50 -1.77
C LEU A 19 -26.12 -30.51 -1.25
N LEU A 20 -27.27 -30.61 -1.93
CA LEU A 20 -28.29 -31.61 -1.66
C LEU A 20 -28.75 -32.24 -2.97
N VAL A 21 -28.72 -33.57 -3.05
CA VAL A 21 -29.29 -34.35 -4.14
C VAL A 21 -30.49 -35.10 -3.60
N HIS A 22 -31.67 -34.81 -4.15
CA HIS A 22 -32.93 -35.38 -3.70
C HIS A 22 -33.58 -36.19 -4.82
N ASP A 23 -33.99 -37.41 -4.52
CA ASP A 23 -34.79 -38.24 -5.41
C ASP A 23 -36.28 -38.07 -5.07
N GLN A 24 -37.03 -37.52 -6.03
CA GLN A 24 -38.46 -37.25 -5.86
C GLN A 24 -39.30 -38.53 -5.75
N GLU A 25 -38.88 -39.61 -6.40
CA GLU A 25 -39.68 -40.85 -6.44
C GLU A 25 -39.66 -41.57 -5.10
N SER A 26 -38.47 -41.68 -4.50
CA SER A 26 -38.31 -42.31 -3.19
C SER A 26 -38.47 -41.33 -2.03
N ASN A 27 -38.62 -40.03 -2.32
CA ASN A 27 -38.64 -38.92 -1.36
C ASN A 27 -37.47 -38.99 -0.38
N ARG A 28 -36.25 -39.21 -0.90
CA ARG A 28 -35.04 -39.43 -0.10
C ARG A 28 -33.87 -38.58 -0.58
N THR A 29 -33.05 -38.17 0.38
CA THR A 29 -31.74 -37.58 0.11
C THR A 29 -30.79 -38.67 -0.37
N VAL A 30 -30.22 -38.47 -1.57
CA VAL A 30 -29.24 -39.37 -2.19
C VAL A 30 -27.83 -39.00 -1.73
N ILE A 31 -27.53 -37.70 -1.70
CA ILE A 31 -26.24 -37.13 -1.30
C ILE A 31 -26.51 -35.79 -0.61
N SER A 32 -25.83 -35.51 0.49
CA SER A 32 -25.81 -34.20 1.12
C SER A 32 -24.47 -33.93 1.79
N ASN A 33 -24.20 -32.66 2.09
CA ASN A 33 -23.10 -32.27 2.96
C ASN A 33 -23.61 -31.57 4.23
N LYS A 34 -22.69 -31.36 5.18
CA LYS A 34 -23.01 -30.77 6.50
C LYS A 34 -23.77 -29.45 6.42
N ILE A 35 -23.44 -28.60 5.44
CA ILE A 35 -24.10 -27.30 5.25
C ILE A 35 -25.56 -27.53 4.82
N ALA A 36 -25.80 -28.39 3.83
CA ALA A 36 -27.15 -28.73 3.39
C ALA A 36 -27.96 -29.44 4.49
N ASP A 37 -27.35 -30.37 5.23
CA ASP A 37 -28.00 -31.10 6.32
C ASP A 37 -28.47 -30.17 7.44
N HIS A 38 -27.71 -29.10 7.73
CA HIS A 38 -28.09 -28.09 8.72
C HIS A 38 -29.27 -27.23 8.25
N LEU A 39 -29.35 -26.94 6.95
CA LEU A 39 -30.41 -26.10 6.37
C LEU A 39 -31.69 -26.89 6.08
N LEU A 40 -31.58 -28.19 5.78
CA LEU A 40 -32.70 -29.05 5.37
C LEU A 40 -33.95 -28.97 6.26
N PRO A 41 -33.86 -28.95 7.60
CA PRO A 41 -35.04 -28.87 8.47
C PRO A 41 -35.83 -27.56 8.32
N HIS A 42 -35.18 -26.51 7.81
CA HIS A 42 -35.76 -25.19 7.61
C HIS A 42 -36.21 -24.95 6.16
N LEU A 43 -36.01 -25.93 5.27
CA LEU A 43 -36.34 -25.83 3.85
C LEU A 43 -37.57 -26.68 3.52
N ASN A 44 -38.53 -26.09 2.82
CA ASN A 44 -39.61 -26.84 2.18
C ASN A 44 -39.25 -27.11 0.72
N LEU A 45 -38.66 -28.29 0.44
CA LEU A 45 -38.18 -28.67 -0.89
C LEU A 45 -39.27 -28.68 -1.97
N GLN A 46 -40.52 -28.93 -1.60
CA GLN A 46 -41.66 -28.92 -2.53
C GLN A 46 -41.99 -27.50 -2.99
N ASN A 47 -42.01 -26.54 -2.05
CA ASN A 47 -42.20 -25.13 -2.36
C ASN A 47 -41.02 -24.58 -3.17
N ILE A 48 -39.79 -24.93 -2.79
CA ILE A 48 -38.57 -24.54 -3.50
C ILE A 48 -38.58 -25.11 -4.92
N THR A 49 -38.99 -26.36 -5.12
CA THR A 49 -39.10 -26.93 -6.47
C THR A 49 -40.06 -26.13 -7.34
N THR A 50 -41.25 -25.84 -6.81
CA THR A 50 -42.28 -25.07 -7.52
C THR A 50 -41.80 -23.66 -7.87
N MET A 51 -41.19 -22.96 -6.91
CA MET A 51 -40.65 -21.62 -7.12
C MET A 51 -39.49 -21.62 -8.11
N ALA A 52 -38.63 -22.64 -8.08
CA ALA A 52 -37.47 -22.71 -8.95
C ALA A 52 -37.90 -22.97 -10.40
N GLU A 53 -38.95 -23.76 -10.64
CA GLU A 53 -39.52 -23.93 -11.97
C GLU A 53 -40.06 -22.62 -12.55
N GLN A 54 -40.59 -21.73 -11.70
CA GLN A 54 -41.08 -20.41 -12.10
C GLN A 54 -39.95 -19.37 -12.29
N HIS A 55 -38.85 -19.50 -11.55
CA HIS A 55 -37.74 -18.53 -11.51
C HIS A 55 -36.44 -19.06 -12.14
N GLN A 56 -36.54 -19.82 -13.23
CA GLN A 56 -35.39 -20.32 -14.02
C GLN A 56 -34.34 -21.09 -13.20
N GLY A 57 -34.77 -21.77 -12.14
CA GLY A 57 -33.91 -22.57 -11.27
C GLY A 57 -33.21 -21.78 -10.16
N ILE A 58 -33.48 -20.49 -9.97
CA ILE A 58 -32.82 -19.64 -8.94
C ILE A 58 -33.86 -19.10 -7.96
N ILE A 59 -33.58 -19.24 -6.66
CA ILE A 59 -34.42 -18.73 -5.57
C ILE A 59 -33.54 -18.01 -4.55
N GLN A 60 -34.06 -16.95 -3.95
CA GLN A 60 -33.51 -16.36 -2.74
C GLN A 60 -34.44 -16.65 -1.56
N ALA A 61 -33.87 -17.18 -0.48
CA ALA A 61 -34.61 -17.55 0.72
C ALA A 61 -33.86 -17.07 1.96
N THR A 62 -34.59 -16.50 2.91
CA THR A 62 -34.03 -16.16 4.23
C THR A 62 -34.24 -17.34 5.17
N ILE A 63 -33.16 -17.91 5.67
CA ILE A 63 -33.16 -19.05 6.60
C ILE A 63 -32.42 -18.60 7.85
N ASN A 64 -33.06 -18.65 9.02
CA ASN A 64 -32.45 -18.25 10.30
C ASN A 64 -31.81 -16.84 10.25
N ASN A 65 -32.48 -15.88 9.60
CA ASN A 65 -32.03 -14.50 9.38
C ASN A 65 -30.82 -14.32 8.46
N GLU A 66 -30.38 -15.36 7.76
CA GLU A 66 -29.33 -15.29 6.73
C GLU A 66 -29.95 -15.48 5.34
N LEU A 67 -29.49 -14.68 4.37
CA LEU A 67 -29.95 -14.75 2.98
C LEU A 67 -29.16 -15.83 2.21
N TYR A 68 -29.89 -16.80 1.67
CA TYR A 68 -29.34 -17.87 0.85
C TYR A 68 -29.85 -17.78 -0.59
N GLU A 69 -28.95 -17.96 -1.54
CA GLU A 69 -29.28 -18.26 -2.93
C GLU A 69 -29.35 -19.79 -3.10
N ILE A 70 -30.51 -20.30 -3.48
CA ILE A 70 -30.75 -21.71 -3.77
C ILE A 70 -30.91 -21.87 -5.28
N ARG A 71 -30.02 -22.64 -5.90
CA ARG A 71 -30.13 -23.05 -7.30
C ARG A 71 -30.57 -24.50 -7.40
N MET A 72 -31.56 -24.77 -8.24
CA MET A 72 -32.06 -26.11 -8.50
C MET A 72 -31.75 -26.52 -9.94
N PHE A 73 -31.20 -27.72 -10.09
CA PHE A 73 -30.94 -28.37 -11.36
C PHE A 73 -31.67 -29.72 -11.41
N ARG A 74 -32.18 -30.09 -12.59
CA ARG A 74 -32.63 -31.46 -12.84
C ARG A 74 -31.46 -32.29 -13.34
N SER A 75 -31.31 -33.51 -12.85
CA SER A 75 -30.29 -34.42 -13.33
C SER A 75 -30.58 -34.84 -14.77
N GLN A 76 -29.55 -34.79 -15.63
CA GLN A 76 -29.64 -35.22 -17.03
C GLN A 76 -29.61 -36.75 -17.19
N VAL A 77 -29.09 -37.45 -16.17
CA VAL A 77 -28.94 -38.92 -16.18
C VAL A 77 -30.03 -39.63 -15.37
N ALA A 78 -30.70 -38.90 -14.47
CA ALA A 78 -31.77 -39.42 -13.62
C ALA A 78 -32.93 -38.40 -13.57
N PRO A 79 -33.96 -38.52 -14.42
CA PRO A 79 -34.96 -37.46 -14.63
C PRO A 79 -35.74 -37.01 -13.40
N ARG A 80 -35.82 -37.85 -12.36
CA ARG A 80 -36.52 -37.58 -11.09
C ARG A 80 -35.61 -37.16 -9.95
N THR A 81 -34.32 -37.00 -10.23
CA THR A 81 -33.33 -36.52 -9.27
C THR A 81 -33.09 -35.03 -9.47
N GLN A 82 -33.21 -34.28 -8.37
CA GLN A 82 -32.95 -32.85 -8.33
C GLN A 82 -31.69 -32.57 -7.52
N ILE A 83 -30.93 -31.56 -7.95
CA ILE A 83 -29.69 -31.12 -7.33
C ILE A 83 -29.91 -29.68 -6.88
N PHE A 84 -29.79 -29.45 -5.58
CA PHE A 84 -29.85 -28.13 -4.96
C PHE A 84 -28.44 -27.68 -4.55
N ILE A 85 -28.08 -26.48 -4.97
CA ILE A 85 -26.87 -25.77 -4.59
C ILE A 85 -27.30 -24.55 -3.77
N ILE A 86 -26.89 -24.50 -2.50
CA ILE A 86 -27.28 -23.47 -1.54
C ILE A 86 -26.06 -22.64 -1.18
N ARG A 87 -26.08 -21.34 -1.46
CA ARG A 87 -24.97 -20.42 -1.20
C ARG A 87 -25.41 -19.33 -0.23
N ASP A 88 -24.66 -19.14 0.85
CA ASP A 88 -24.78 -17.99 1.75
C ASP A 88 -24.38 -16.71 1.01
N GLN A 89 -25.34 -15.80 0.82
CA GLN A 89 -25.15 -14.54 0.11
C GLN A 89 -24.67 -13.41 1.05
N ASP A 90 -24.93 -13.53 2.35
CA ASP A 90 -24.60 -12.51 3.33
C ASP A 90 -23.10 -12.43 3.62
N ARG A 91 -22.36 -13.55 3.55
CA ARG A 91 -20.90 -13.53 3.75
C ARG A 91 -20.17 -12.64 2.77
N GLU A 92 -20.46 -12.74 1.49
CA GLU A 92 -19.78 -11.96 0.45
C GLU A 92 -20.12 -10.46 0.58
N VAL A 93 -21.39 -10.15 0.82
CA VAL A 93 -21.86 -8.77 1.05
C VAL A 93 -21.26 -8.19 2.32
N LEU A 94 -21.19 -8.97 3.41
CA LEU A 94 -20.61 -8.55 4.68
C LEU A 94 -19.11 -8.30 4.57
N VAL A 95 -18.36 -9.18 3.89
CA VAL A 95 -16.93 -9.00 3.63
C VAL A 95 -16.70 -7.72 2.82
N ASN A 96 -17.47 -7.51 1.75
CA ASN A 96 -17.37 -6.29 0.94
C ASN A 96 -17.72 -5.02 1.75
N LYS A 97 -18.76 -5.05 2.60
CA LYS A 97 -19.10 -3.93 3.49
C LYS A 97 -17.98 -3.64 4.49
N LYS A 98 -17.43 -4.67 5.14
CA LYS A 98 -16.31 -4.54 6.08
C LYS A 98 -15.06 -3.99 5.40
N LEU A 99 -14.73 -4.49 4.20
CA LEU A 99 -13.61 -4.01 3.41
C LEU A 99 -13.77 -2.52 3.07
N LYS A 100 -14.96 -2.13 2.58
CA LYS A 100 -15.27 -0.73 2.25
C LYS A 100 -15.20 0.17 3.49
N GLN A 101 -15.64 -0.32 4.65
CA GLN A 101 -15.53 0.41 5.91
C GLN A 101 -14.07 0.56 6.36
N ALA A 102 -13.28 -0.51 6.28
CA ALA A 102 -11.86 -0.50 6.60
C ALA A 102 -11.10 0.49 5.70
N GLN A 103 -11.40 0.49 4.40
CA GLN A 103 -10.82 1.43 3.44
C GLN A 103 -11.17 2.88 3.78
N ARG A 104 -12.44 3.19 4.07
CA ARG A 104 -12.85 4.54 4.49
C ARG A 104 -12.16 5.00 5.77
N LEU A 105 -12.02 4.10 6.75
CA LEU A 105 -11.32 4.41 8.00
C LEU A 105 -9.84 4.66 7.76
N TYR A 106 -9.21 3.87 6.88
CA TYR A 106 -7.83 4.07 6.46
C TYR A 106 -7.64 5.42 5.77
N GLU A 107 -8.46 5.74 4.77
CA GLU A 107 -8.42 7.02 4.05
C GLU A 107 -8.61 8.21 5.01
N LYS A 108 -9.61 8.14 5.91
CA LYS A 108 -9.83 9.18 6.92
C LYS A 108 -8.63 9.36 7.85
N ASN A 109 -8.01 8.26 8.29
CA ASN A 109 -6.81 8.34 9.13
C ASN A 109 -5.63 8.95 8.37
N GLN A 110 -5.41 8.55 7.11
CA GLN A 110 -4.34 9.11 6.29
C GLN A 110 -4.54 10.61 6.07
N GLN A 111 -5.76 11.03 5.74
CA GLN A 111 -6.10 12.45 5.62
C GLN A 111 -5.87 13.20 6.93
N GLY A 112 -6.32 12.65 8.06
CA GLY A 112 -6.12 13.25 9.38
C GLY A 112 -4.63 13.40 9.73
N ARG A 113 -3.81 12.39 9.42
CA ARG A 113 -2.35 12.43 9.61
C ARG A 113 -1.69 13.49 8.74
N MET A 114 -2.05 13.60 7.46
CA MET A 114 -1.51 14.63 6.57
C MET A 114 -1.84 16.03 7.09
N THR A 115 -3.10 16.29 7.44
CA THR A 115 -3.51 17.60 8.00
C THR A 115 -2.78 17.90 9.31
N PHE A 116 -2.65 16.91 10.19
CA PHE A 116 -1.92 17.09 11.45
C PHE A 116 -0.44 17.42 11.23
N MET A 117 0.25 16.65 10.37
CA MET A 117 1.67 16.89 10.05
C MET A 117 1.88 18.25 9.39
N LYS A 118 0.96 18.70 8.53
CA LYS A 118 0.99 20.03 7.93
C LYS A 118 0.91 21.13 8.99
N ASN A 119 -0.08 21.03 9.88
CA ASN A 119 -0.25 21.99 10.98
C ASN A 119 0.97 22.04 11.89
N ILE A 120 1.62 20.90 12.18
CA ILE A 120 2.85 20.84 12.97
C ILE A 120 4.00 21.56 12.24
N GLY A 121 4.20 21.27 10.95
CA GLY A 121 5.22 21.94 10.15
C GLY A 121 5.04 23.45 10.12
N ASP A 122 3.81 23.92 9.90
CA ASP A 122 3.49 25.35 9.85
C ASP A 122 3.67 26.03 11.23
N ALA A 123 3.21 25.39 12.31
CA ALA A 123 3.32 25.94 13.67
C ALA A 123 4.75 26.00 14.19
N LEU A 124 5.63 25.08 13.77
CA LEU A 124 7.01 25.02 14.26
C LEU A 124 7.99 25.87 13.47
N LYS A 125 7.62 26.33 12.26
CA LYS A 125 8.53 27.04 11.36
C LYS A 125 9.10 28.32 11.95
N GLU A 126 8.22 29.25 12.32
CA GLU A 126 8.62 30.55 12.89
C GLU A 126 9.35 30.39 14.23
N PRO A 127 8.87 29.58 15.20
CA PRO A 127 9.60 29.34 16.44
C PRO A 127 11.00 28.75 16.23
N ALA A 128 11.16 27.80 15.29
CA ALA A 128 12.46 27.20 15.00
C ALA A 128 13.43 28.23 14.41
N GLN A 129 12.96 29.06 13.46
CA GLN A 129 13.76 30.12 12.85
C GLN A 129 14.16 31.19 13.88
N SER A 130 13.20 31.66 14.70
CA SER A 130 13.47 32.64 15.75
C SER A 130 14.48 32.13 16.77
N LEU A 131 14.42 30.84 17.12
CA LEU A 131 15.39 30.21 18.01
C LEU A 131 16.78 30.16 17.37
N ALA A 132 16.88 29.81 16.09
CA ALA A 132 18.14 29.78 15.35
C ALA A 132 18.79 31.16 15.25
N GLU A 133 18.01 32.19 14.92
CA GLU A 133 18.47 33.57 14.90
C GLU A 133 18.93 34.05 16.28
N SER A 134 18.19 33.72 17.33
CA SER A 134 18.53 34.09 18.70
C SER A 134 19.82 33.40 19.16
N ALA A 135 19.97 32.12 18.83
CA ALA A 135 21.17 31.36 19.16
C ALA A 135 22.41 31.88 18.41
N ALA A 136 22.26 32.27 17.14
CA ALA A 136 23.35 32.82 16.33
C ALA A 136 23.87 34.17 16.86
N LYS A 137 23.05 34.94 17.58
CA LYS A 137 23.43 36.25 18.17
C LYS A 137 24.24 36.14 19.46
N LEU A 138 24.29 34.96 20.09
CA LEU A 138 25.02 34.76 21.33
C LEU A 138 26.51 34.57 21.03
N ASN A 139 27.39 35.35 21.67
CA ASN A 139 28.84 35.36 21.44
C ASN A 139 29.63 34.45 22.42
N ALA A 140 29.06 33.33 22.88
CA ALA A 140 29.70 32.41 23.83
C ALA A 140 30.16 31.11 23.15
N PRO A 141 31.19 30.40 23.64
CA PRO A 141 31.56 29.10 23.08
C PRO A 141 30.42 28.06 23.14
N GLU A 142 29.59 28.10 24.20
CA GLU A 142 28.41 27.24 24.35
C GLU A 142 27.25 27.62 23.40
N SER A 143 27.22 28.86 22.87
CA SER A 143 26.16 29.26 21.95
C SER A 143 26.31 28.65 20.56
N LYS A 144 27.51 28.25 20.16
CA LYS A 144 27.73 27.54 18.88
C LYS A 144 27.00 26.20 18.86
N GLN A 145 26.95 25.50 19.99
CA GLN A 145 26.24 24.23 20.09
C GLN A 145 24.73 24.44 20.01
N LEU A 146 24.22 25.47 20.67
CA LEU A 146 22.80 25.87 20.60
C LEU A 146 22.40 26.30 19.18
N ALA A 147 23.22 27.11 18.51
CA ALA A 147 22.97 27.54 17.13
C ALA A 147 22.91 26.33 16.18
N ASN A 148 23.87 25.41 16.29
CA ASN A 148 23.86 24.18 15.49
C ASN A 148 22.60 23.33 15.74
N GLN A 149 22.14 23.23 17.00
CA GLN A 149 20.92 22.49 17.33
C GLN A 149 19.66 23.17 16.77
N ALA A 150 19.61 24.50 16.83
CA ALA A 150 18.51 25.27 16.27
C ALA A 150 18.46 25.17 14.74
N ASP A 151 19.60 25.19 14.05
CA ASP A 151 19.67 24.94 12.60
C ASP A 151 19.18 23.54 12.22
N VAL A 152 19.48 22.52 13.04
CA VAL A 152 18.94 21.17 12.85
C VAL A 152 17.42 21.17 13.00
N LEU A 153 16.86 21.88 13.99
CA LEU A 153 15.42 21.99 14.17
C LEU A 153 14.74 22.66 12.96
N VAL A 154 15.29 23.77 12.46
CA VAL A 154 14.77 24.43 11.25
C VAL A 154 14.75 23.45 10.08
N ARG A 155 15.85 22.73 9.85
CA ARG A 155 15.92 21.73 8.77
C ARG A 155 14.88 20.63 8.92
N LEU A 156 14.64 20.12 10.13
CA LEU A 156 13.63 19.09 10.38
C LEU A 156 12.21 19.61 10.08
N VAL A 157 11.92 20.87 10.42
CA VAL A 157 10.63 21.48 10.08
C VAL A 157 10.48 21.62 8.56
N ASP A 158 11.52 22.06 7.86
CA ASP A 158 11.52 22.15 6.40
C ASP A 158 11.39 20.76 5.73
N GLU A 159 11.95 19.71 6.33
CA GLU A 159 11.77 18.32 5.91
C GLU A 159 10.32 17.85 6.09
N ILE A 160 9.68 18.16 7.22
CA ILE A 160 8.27 17.86 7.45
C ILE A 160 7.38 18.59 6.43
N GLN A 161 7.62 19.88 6.19
CA GLN A 161 6.85 20.65 5.20
C GLN A 161 7.00 20.06 3.80
N LEU A 162 8.24 19.74 3.38
CA LEU A 162 8.47 19.11 2.07
C LEU A 162 7.77 17.74 1.97
N ALA A 163 7.88 16.90 3.00
CA ALA A 163 7.23 15.59 3.01
C ALA A 163 5.70 15.71 2.86
N ASN A 164 5.09 16.70 3.50
CA ASN A 164 3.67 16.98 3.35
C ASN A 164 3.32 17.44 1.93
N MET A 165 4.11 18.34 1.35
CA MET A 165 3.89 18.83 -0.03
C MET A 165 4.04 17.73 -1.09
N LEU A 166 4.94 16.77 -0.84
CA LEU A 166 5.11 15.60 -1.71
C LEU A 166 3.96 14.59 -1.53
N ALA A 167 3.40 14.48 -0.33
CA ALA A 167 2.31 13.54 -0.04
C ALA A 167 0.95 13.99 -0.59
N ASP A 168 0.73 15.30 -0.72
CA ASP A 168 -0.52 15.88 -1.25
C ASP A 168 -0.39 16.41 -2.69
N ASP A 169 0.68 16.03 -3.39
CA ASP A 169 1.02 16.45 -4.76
C ASP A 169 1.04 17.98 -4.96
N SER A 170 1.20 18.78 -3.89
CA SER A 170 1.24 20.24 -3.96
C SER A 170 2.64 20.80 -4.25
N TRP A 171 3.69 19.96 -4.15
CA TRP A 171 5.05 20.38 -4.48
C TRP A 171 5.18 20.82 -5.94
N LYS A 172 5.82 21.98 -6.16
CA LYS A 172 6.05 22.54 -7.49
C LYS A 172 7.53 22.64 -7.76
N SER A 173 7.95 22.08 -8.88
CA SER A 173 9.31 22.16 -9.36
C SER A 173 9.62 23.57 -9.89
N GLU A 174 10.72 24.16 -9.43
CA GLU A 174 11.22 25.42 -9.99
C GLU A 174 12.29 25.13 -11.03
N THR A 175 11.94 25.31 -12.31
CA THR A 175 12.87 25.02 -13.41
C THR A 175 13.78 26.21 -13.70
N VAL A 176 15.06 26.06 -13.36
CA VAL A 176 16.11 27.07 -13.61
C VAL A 176 17.22 26.49 -14.49
N LEU A 177 18.05 27.36 -15.06
CA LEU A 177 19.27 26.97 -15.76
C LEU A 177 20.44 27.00 -14.76
N PHE A 178 21.13 25.88 -14.60
CA PHE A 178 22.24 25.76 -13.63
C PHE A 178 23.33 24.81 -14.13
N SER A 179 24.55 24.95 -13.63
CA SER A 179 25.65 24.03 -13.88
C SER A 179 25.66 22.92 -12.82
N VAL A 180 25.78 21.66 -13.25
CA VAL A 180 25.91 20.52 -12.33
C VAL A 180 27.23 20.59 -11.55
N GLN A 181 28.27 21.19 -12.13
CA GLN A 181 29.53 21.41 -11.43
C GLN A 181 29.32 22.34 -10.22
N ASP A 182 28.51 23.39 -10.35
CA ASP A 182 28.24 24.34 -9.27
C ASP A 182 27.52 23.65 -8.09
N LEU A 183 26.64 22.67 -8.41
CA LEU A 183 26.00 21.84 -7.39
C LEU A 183 27.01 20.95 -6.66
N ILE A 184 27.94 20.33 -7.40
CA ILE A 184 29.00 19.51 -6.81
C ILE A 184 29.89 20.37 -5.90
N ASP A 185 30.30 21.54 -6.40
CA ASP A 185 31.16 22.48 -5.68
C ASP A 185 30.49 23.05 -4.42
N GLU A 186 29.16 23.08 -4.38
CA GLU A 186 28.41 23.44 -3.18
C GLU A 186 28.25 22.26 -2.20
N VAL A 187 27.86 21.08 -2.70
CA VAL A 187 27.50 19.94 -1.85
C VAL A 187 28.72 19.26 -1.26
N VAL A 188 29.79 19.09 -2.02
CA VAL A 188 30.99 18.35 -1.59
C VAL A 188 31.64 18.97 -0.34
N PRO A 189 31.89 20.29 -0.27
CA PRO A 189 32.43 20.92 0.94
C PRO A 189 31.59 20.66 2.19
N SER A 190 30.27 20.57 2.05
CA SER A 190 29.37 20.36 3.20
C SER A 190 29.52 18.97 3.85
N VAL A 191 29.89 17.94 3.07
CA VAL A 191 30.01 16.55 3.55
C VAL A 191 31.45 16.11 3.83
N LEU A 192 32.44 16.82 3.26
CA LEU A 192 33.86 16.54 3.45
C LEU A 192 34.31 16.42 4.91
N PRO A 193 33.88 17.29 5.85
CA PRO A 193 34.27 17.15 7.26
C PRO A 193 33.82 15.84 7.90
N ALA A 194 32.64 15.32 7.53
CA ALA A 194 32.14 14.04 8.03
C ALA A 194 32.93 12.86 7.44
N ILE A 195 33.22 12.92 6.14
CA ILE A 195 34.03 11.93 5.42
C ILE A 195 35.44 11.83 6.03
N LYS A 196 36.11 12.98 6.22
CA LYS A 196 37.46 13.04 6.81
C LYS A 196 37.49 12.52 8.25
N ARG A 197 36.50 12.85 9.07
CA ARG A 197 36.39 12.34 10.45
C ARG A 197 36.25 10.82 10.51
N LYS A 198 35.60 10.20 9.53
CA LYS A 198 35.51 8.73 9.42
C LYS A 198 36.73 8.08 8.73
N GLY A 199 37.69 8.87 8.22
CA GLY A 199 38.82 8.33 7.45
C GLY A 199 38.43 7.73 6.09
N LEU A 200 37.29 8.14 5.53
CA LEU A 200 36.82 7.68 4.22
C LEU A 200 37.50 8.48 3.10
N GLN A 201 37.68 7.86 1.94
CA GLN A 201 38.07 8.55 0.71
C GLN A 201 36.83 9.02 -0.05
N LEU A 202 36.88 10.21 -0.66
CA LEU A 202 35.86 10.70 -1.58
C LEU A 202 36.47 10.84 -2.98
N LEU A 203 35.87 10.18 -3.96
CA LEU A 203 36.19 10.28 -5.38
C LEU A 203 35.04 10.98 -6.10
N ILE A 204 35.37 11.93 -6.98
CA ILE A 204 34.38 12.68 -7.74
C ILE A 204 34.76 12.59 -9.21
N ASN A 205 33.90 11.94 -9.98
CA ASN A 205 34.06 11.75 -11.41
C ASN A 205 32.92 12.49 -12.12
N ASN A 206 33.16 13.73 -12.51
CA ASN A 206 32.21 14.47 -13.32
C ASN A 206 32.63 14.40 -14.79
N HIS A 207 31.93 13.58 -15.58
CA HIS A 207 32.20 13.41 -17.01
C HIS A 207 31.42 14.41 -17.89
N LEU A 208 30.68 15.34 -17.28
CA LEU A 208 30.05 16.43 -18.01
C LEU A 208 31.09 17.42 -18.53
N LYS A 209 30.76 18.07 -19.65
CA LYS A 209 31.60 19.15 -20.18
C LYS A 209 31.66 20.31 -19.17
N ALA A 210 32.81 20.99 -19.11
CA ALA A 210 32.92 22.20 -18.32
C ALA A 210 31.84 23.21 -18.76
N HIS A 211 31.09 23.77 -17.79
CA HIS A 211 29.96 24.68 -18.02
C HIS A 211 28.76 24.05 -18.74
N ASP A 212 28.56 22.73 -18.66
CA ASP A 212 27.31 22.08 -19.11
C ASP A 212 26.12 22.59 -18.28
N MET A 213 25.35 23.49 -18.88
CA MET A 213 24.17 24.09 -18.25
C MET A 213 22.95 23.20 -18.48
N ARG A 214 22.30 22.80 -17.38
CA ARG A 214 21.10 21.97 -17.38
C ARG A 214 19.90 22.78 -16.95
N ARG A 215 18.74 22.42 -17.50
CA ARG A 215 17.46 22.98 -17.10
C ARG A 215 16.76 22.00 -16.15
N GLY A 216 16.36 22.48 -14.98
CA GLY A 216 15.66 21.67 -13.99
C GLY A 216 15.63 22.34 -12.62
N ASP A 217 15.20 21.59 -11.63
CA ASP A 217 15.14 22.06 -10.25
C ASP A 217 16.47 21.87 -9.54
N ARG A 218 17.25 22.95 -9.52
CA ARG A 218 18.57 22.98 -8.91
C ARG A 218 18.50 22.61 -7.43
N ASP A 219 17.55 23.15 -6.69
CA ASP A 219 17.48 22.99 -5.24
C ASP A 219 16.95 21.62 -4.83
N ALA A 220 16.01 21.06 -5.60
CA ALA A 220 15.61 19.66 -5.43
C ALA A 220 16.79 18.71 -5.68
N LEU A 221 17.54 18.90 -6.77
CA LEU A 221 18.72 18.08 -7.08
C LEU A 221 19.82 18.21 -6.04
N ARG A 222 20.10 19.44 -5.58
CA ARG A 222 21.01 19.71 -4.47
C ARG A 222 20.63 18.91 -3.23
N ARG A 223 19.34 18.92 -2.85
CA ARG A 223 18.82 18.23 -1.67
C ARG A 223 18.91 16.70 -1.82
N ILE A 224 18.58 16.17 -2.99
CA ILE A 224 18.76 14.75 -3.30
C ILE A 224 20.23 14.35 -3.15
N LEU A 225 21.14 15.12 -3.73
CA LEU A 225 22.58 14.85 -3.66
C LEU A 225 23.10 14.88 -2.22
N LEU A 226 22.68 15.88 -1.42
CA LEU A 226 23.01 15.96 0.00
C LEU A 226 22.53 14.73 0.78
N LEU A 227 21.28 14.28 0.56
CA LEU A 227 20.72 13.11 1.23
C LEU A 227 21.48 11.83 0.86
N LEU A 228 21.76 11.62 -0.43
CA LEU A 228 22.52 10.47 -0.91
C LEU A 228 23.94 10.47 -0.34
N MET A 229 24.61 11.61 -0.32
CA MET A 229 25.94 11.75 0.26
C MET A 229 25.95 11.49 1.77
N GLN A 230 25.02 12.08 2.52
CA GLN A 230 24.89 11.83 3.96
C GLN A 230 24.60 10.36 4.27
N TYR A 231 23.73 9.72 3.48
CA TYR A 231 23.46 8.30 3.60
C TYR A 231 24.71 7.46 3.31
N ALA A 232 25.45 7.76 2.24
CA ALA A 232 26.70 7.07 1.91
C ALA A 232 27.75 7.22 3.02
N VAL A 233 27.89 8.40 3.61
CA VAL A 233 28.78 8.64 4.76
C VAL A 233 28.33 7.84 5.97
N THR A 234 27.02 7.76 6.22
CA THR A 234 26.48 7.06 7.40
C THR A 234 26.67 5.55 7.29
N SER A 235 26.31 4.97 6.14
CA SER A 235 26.32 3.52 5.89
C SER A 235 27.72 2.95 5.64
N THR A 236 28.64 3.75 5.10
CA THR A 236 30.01 3.28 4.84
C THR A 236 30.85 3.33 6.12
N GLN A 237 31.42 2.20 6.51
CA GLN A 237 32.27 2.08 7.70
C GLN A 237 33.74 2.38 7.37
N LEU A 238 34.27 1.77 6.30
CA LEU A 238 35.65 1.87 5.84
C LEU A 238 35.67 1.88 4.31
N GLY A 239 36.67 2.54 3.71
CA GLY A 239 36.86 2.55 2.25
C GLY A 239 36.60 3.90 1.60
N LYS A 240 35.90 3.89 0.46
CA LYS A 240 35.71 5.06 -0.39
C LYS A 240 34.26 5.25 -0.83
N ILE A 241 33.85 6.51 -0.98
CA ILE A 241 32.59 6.94 -1.58
C ILE A 241 32.94 7.55 -2.94
N THR A 242 32.20 7.19 -3.99
CA THR A 242 32.39 7.74 -5.34
C THR A 242 31.11 8.42 -5.79
N LEU A 243 31.23 9.69 -6.20
CA LEU A 243 30.18 10.44 -6.89
C LEU A 243 30.52 10.47 -8.37
N GLU A 244 29.70 9.83 -9.19
CA GLU A 244 29.88 9.77 -10.65
C GLU A 244 28.71 10.47 -11.34
N VAL A 245 29.03 11.33 -12.31
CA VAL A 245 28.04 12.11 -13.06
C VAL A 245 28.30 11.94 -14.55
N ASP A 246 27.32 11.32 -15.22
CA ASP A 246 27.36 11.00 -16.63
C ASP A 246 26.18 11.58 -17.40
N GLN A 247 26.36 11.77 -18.70
CA GLN A 247 25.23 11.94 -19.60
C GLN A 247 24.57 10.58 -19.82
N MET A 248 23.24 10.52 -19.69
CA MET A 248 22.50 9.32 -20.03
C MET A 248 22.72 9.00 -21.51
N SER A 249 23.52 7.97 -21.77
CA SER A 249 23.66 7.44 -23.12
C SER A 249 22.33 6.80 -23.51
N PRO A 250 21.81 7.02 -24.73
CA PRO A 250 20.63 6.29 -25.18
C PRO A 250 20.91 4.79 -25.07
N PRO A 251 19.92 3.97 -24.67
CA PRO A 251 20.10 2.54 -24.61
C PRO A 251 20.59 2.06 -25.97
N LYS A 252 21.70 1.33 -26.00
CA LYS A 252 22.17 0.67 -27.22
C LYS A 252 21.04 -0.25 -27.67
N THR A 253 20.34 0.13 -28.74
CA THR A 253 19.44 -0.76 -29.47
C THR A 253 20.27 -1.97 -29.91
N ALA A 254 20.00 -3.11 -29.29
CA ALA A 254 20.46 -4.41 -29.78
C ALA A 254 19.56 -4.85 -30.95
#